data_AF-A0A4D4LD71-F1
#
_entry.id   AF-A0A4D4LD71-F1
#
_cell.length_a   1.000
_cell.length_b   1.000
_cell.length_c   1.000
_cell.angle_alpha   90.00
_cell.angle_beta   90.00
_cell.angle_gamma   90.00
#
_symmetry.space_group_name_H-M   'P 1'
#
loop_
_entity.id
_entity.type
_entity.pdbx_description
1 polymer ?
#
loop_
_entity_poly.entity_id
_entity_poly.type
_entity_poly.pdbx_seq_one_letter_code
_entity_poly.pdbx_strand_id
1 'polypeptide(L)'
;MNPLPRHDHYIAGEWTAPAEGGYFASVNPATAEPWYEAARGTAADVDRAVGAARTAFEDPRWRDLSQTRRGRLLRNLGDLIGDHAERLARTETLDNGKLLREMRAQLAGLPEYFHYYAGLADKIQGEVIPGASRELLNYTLREPVGVVGAITPGTPRCCSPPPSWPRPWPRGTRWWSSPRSTPRPRCWRSHRSSRRRGSRRGWSMWSPGTARRRAGR
;
A
#
# COMPACT_ATOMS: atom_id res chain seq x y z
N MET A 1 -33.73 -6.50 4.44
CA MET A 1 -32.34 -6.18 4.86
C MET A 1 -31.57 -5.77 3.62
N ASN A 2 -31.09 -4.54 3.55
CA ASN A 2 -30.26 -4.11 2.41
C ASN A 2 -28.94 -4.89 2.44
N PRO A 3 -28.46 -5.41 1.30
CA PRO A 3 -27.18 -6.10 1.24
C PRO A 3 -26.06 -5.12 1.62
N LEU A 4 -25.15 -5.58 2.48
CA LEU A 4 -23.97 -4.80 2.88
C LEU A 4 -23.08 -4.54 1.65
N PRO A 5 -22.45 -3.36 1.55
CA PRO A 5 -21.50 -3.10 0.48
C PRO A 5 -20.31 -4.07 0.60
N ARG A 6 -19.95 -4.72 -0.51
CA ARG A 6 -18.81 -5.63 -0.59
C ARG A 6 -17.57 -4.95 -1.13
N HIS A 7 -16.43 -5.38 -0.63
CA HIS A 7 -15.13 -4.85 -1.02
C HIS A 7 -14.16 -5.98 -1.37
N ASP A 8 -13.85 -6.02 -2.66
CA ASP A 8 -12.97 -7.01 -3.26
C ASP A 8 -11.49 -6.71 -3.00
N HIS A 9 -10.62 -7.68 -3.31
CA HIS A 9 -9.20 -7.41 -3.41
C HIS A 9 -8.94 -6.45 -4.58
N TYR A 10 -7.92 -5.62 -4.49
CA TYR A 10 -7.40 -4.95 -5.67
C TYR A 10 -6.23 -5.81 -6.14
N ILE A 11 -6.13 -6.35 -7.35
CA ILE A 11 -4.97 -7.12 -7.82
C ILE A 11 -4.70 -6.75 -9.26
N ALA A 12 -3.43 -6.49 -9.61
CA ALA A 12 -3.01 -6.10 -10.97
C ALA A 12 -3.70 -4.82 -11.52
N GLY A 13 -4.20 -3.96 -10.63
CA GLY A 13 -4.94 -2.75 -11.03
C GLY A 13 -6.44 -2.95 -11.25
N GLU A 14 -7.00 -4.08 -10.84
CA GLU A 14 -8.42 -4.42 -10.98
C GLU A 14 -9.01 -4.88 -9.65
N TRP A 15 -10.32 -4.72 -9.46
CA TRP A 15 -11.02 -5.25 -8.30
C TRP A 15 -11.40 -6.71 -8.57
N THR A 16 -10.95 -7.61 -7.71
CA THR A 16 -11.00 -9.06 -7.90
C THR A 16 -11.57 -9.74 -6.67
N ALA A 17 -12.63 -10.51 -6.88
CA ALA A 17 -13.23 -11.32 -5.83
C ALA A 17 -12.19 -12.31 -5.22
N PRO A 18 -12.35 -12.67 -3.93
CA PRO A 18 -11.50 -13.65 -3.28
C PRO A 18 -11.63 -15.01 -3.97
N ALA A 19 -10.53 -15.75 -4.09
CA ALA A 19 -10.49 -17.01 -4.85
C ALA A 19 -11.50 -18.05 -4.34
N GLU A 20 -11.74 -18.11 -3.03
CA GLU A 20 -12.70 -19.02 -2.40
C GLU A 20 -14.08 -18.37 -2.15
N GLY A 21 -14.30 -17.14 -2.65
CA GLY A 21 -15.57 -16.42 -2.48
C GLY A 21 -15.87 -15.97 -1.04
N GLY A 22 -14.95 -16.17 -0.09
CA GLY A 22 -15.14 -15.82 1.31
C GLY A 22 -15.10 -14.32 1.56
N TYR A 23 -16.07 -13.80 2.32
CA TYR A 23 -16.08 -12.43 2.83
C TYR A 23 -16.24 -12.43 4.35
N PHE A 24 -15.85 -11.34 5.00
CA PHE A 24 -16.10 -11.13 6.42
C PHE A 24 -16.59 -9.71 6.69
N ALA A 25 -17.49 -9.58 7.68
CA ALA A 25 -18.09 -8.31 8.03
C ALA A 25 -17.14 -7.45 8.88
N SER A 26 -17.01 -6.18 8.53
CA SER A 26 -16.46 -5.15 9.41
C SER A 26 -17.59 -4.52 10.22
N VAL A 27 -17.38 -4.45 11.52
CA VAL A 27 -18.35 -3.94 12.49
C VAL A 27 -17.92 -2.56 12.94
N ASN A 28 -18.84 -1.60 12.90
CA ASN A 28 -18.60 -0.28 13.46
C ASN A 28 -18.55 -0.40 15.00
N PRO A 29 -17.42 -0.05 15.65
CA PRO A 29 -17.28 -0.19 17.10
C PRO A 29 -18.21 0.73 17.90
N ALA A 30 -18.73 1.81 17.30
CA ALA A 30 -19.64 2.73 17.97
C ALA A 30 -21.09 2.21 18.03
N THR A 31 -21.52 1.44 17.03
CA THR A 31 -22.89 0.92 16.93
C THR A 31 -23.00 -0.60 17.11
N ALA A 32 -21.87 -1.31 17.07
CA ALA A 32 -21.80 -2.77 17.01
C ALA A 32 -22.51 -3.41 15.80
N GLU A 33 -22.82 -2.62 14.77
CA GLU A 33 -23.49 -3.08 13.56
C GLU A 33 -22.51 -3.27 12.39
N PRO A 34 -22.73 -4.27 11.52
CA PRO A 34 -21.90 -4.47 10.35
C PRO A 34 -22.13 -3.35 9.32
N TRP A 35 -21.05 -2.80 8.75
CA TRP A 35 -21.12 -1.66 7.83
C TRP A 35 -20.61 -1.96 6.41
N TYR A 36 -19.71 -2.92 6.26
CA TYR A 36 -19.35 -3.52 4.96
C TYR A 36 -18.85 -4.95 5.14
N GLU A 37 -18.78 -5.67 4.02
CA GLU A 37 -18.07 -6.95 3.93
C GLU A 37 -16.79 -6.76 3.11
N ALA A 38 -15.70 -7.37 3.57
CA ALA A 38 -14.45 -7.35 2.84
C ALA A 38 -13.96 -8.75 2.51
N ALA A 39 -13.29 -8.86 1.37
CA ALA A 39 -12.79 -10.12 0.84
C ALA A 39 -11.83 -10.78 1.84
N ARG A 40 -12.10 -12.04 2.16
CA ARG A 40 -11.25 -12.91 2.97
C ARG A 40 -10.26 -13.59 2.04
N GLY A 41 -9.03 -13.12 2.09
CA GLY A 41 -8.01 -13.59 1.19
C GLY A 41 -7.38 -14.90 1.64
N THR A 42 -7.07 -15.75 0.65
CA THR A 42 -6.46 -17.07 0.82
C THR A 42 -5.03 -17.10 0.28
N ALA A 43 -4.34 -18.24 0.41
CA ALA A 43 -3.00 -18.41 -0.15
C ALA A 43 -2.98 -18.17 -1.66
N ALA A 44 -4.01 -18.64 -2.38
CA ALA A 44 -4.13 -18.42 -3.82
C ALA A 44 -4.23 -16.93 -4.17
N ASP A 45 -4.92 -16.12 -3.37
CA ASP A 45 -4.99 -14.67 -3.58
C ASP A 45 -3.64 -13.99 -3.34
N VAL A 46 -2.85 -14.48 -2.38
CA VAL A 46 -1.48 -14.01 -2.14
C VAL A 46 -0.61 -14.34 -3.35
N ASP A 47 -0.64 -15.57 -3.84
CA ASP A 47 0.15 -16.00 -4.99
C ASP A 47 -0.19 -15.17 -6.24
N ARG A 48 -1.48 -14.89 -6.47
CA ARG A 48 -1.92 -13.96 -7.55
C ARG A 48 -1.36 -12.56 -7.36
N ALA A 49 -1.41 -12.02 -6.14
CA ALA A 49 -0.90 -10.68 -5.84
C ALA A 49 0.62 -10.58 -6.00
N VAL A 50 1.36 -11.59 -5.54
CA VAL A 50 2.83 -11.68 -5.66
C VAL A 50 3.23 -11.84 -7.12
N GLY A 51 2.55 -12.72 -7.87
CA GLY A 51 2.76 -12.88 -9.31
C GLY A 51 2.57 -11.57 -10.06
N ALA A 52 1.46 -10.86 -9.81
CA ALA A 52 1.20 -9.55 -10.40
C ALA A 52 2.26 -8.50 -10.02
N ALA A 53 2.72 -8.50 -8.76
CA ALA A 53 3.77 -7.59 -8.31
C ALA A 53 5.12 -7.88 -9.00
N ARG A 54 5.45 -9.16 -9.22
CA ARG A 54 6.66 -9.58 -9.92
C ARG A 54 6.61 -9.18 -11.40
N THR A 55 5.53 -9.50 -12.11
CA THR A 55 5.35 -9.07 -13.51
C THR A 55 5.51 -7.56 -13.64
N ALA A 56 4.93 -6.82 -12.70
CA ALA A 56 4.94 -5.37 -12.75
C ALA A 56 6.26 -4.74 -12.24
N PHE A 57 7.14 -5.53 -11.61
CA PHE A 57 8.52 -5.18 -11.28
C PHE A 57 9.45 -5.39 -12.48
N GLU A 58 9.24 -6.48 -13.22
CA GLU A 58 10.00 -6.83 -14.43
C GLU A 58 9.56 -6.00 -15.66
N ASP A 59 8.35 -5.46 -15.66
CA ASP A 59 7.81 -4.64 -16.76
C ASP A 59 8.68 -3.38 -17.01
N PRO A 60 9.18 -3.16 -18.25
CA PRO A 60 9.95 -1.98 -18.63
C PRO A 60 9.30 -0.64 -18.26
N ARG A 61 7.96 -0.57 -18.30
CA ARG A 61 7.19 0.64 -17.93
C ARG A 61 7.43 1.08 -16.50
N TRP A 62 7.80 0.15 -15.63
CA TRP A 62 8.15 0.43 -14.24
C TRP A 62 9.66 0.35 -14.01
N ARG A 63 10.32 -0.69 -14.50
CA ARG A 63 11.76 -0.93 -14.33
C ARG A 63 12.60 0.23 -14.86
N ASP A 64 12.27 0.71 -16.07
CA ASP A 64 13.05 1.72 -16.78
C ASP A 64 12.58 3.15 -16.43
N LEU A 65 11.62 3.27 -15.52
CA LEU A 65 11.15 4.55 -15.02
C LEU A 65 12.24 5.23 -14.18
N SER A 66 12.72 6.39 -14.63
CA SER A 66 13.70 7.20 -13.89
C SER A 66 13.26 7.48 -12.45
N GLN A 67 14.21 7.61 -11.53
CA GLN A 67 13.90 7.85 -10.12
C GLN A 67 13.10 9.14 -9.89
N THR A 68 13.41 10.21 -10.63
CA THR A 68 12.65 11.47 -10.58
C THR A 68 11.19 11.29 -10.98
N ARG A 69 10.90 10.49 -12.02
CA ARG A 69 9.52 10.19 -12.43
C ARG A 69 8.78 9.36 -11.37
N ARG A 70 9.47 8.43 -10.69
CA ARG A 70 8.90 7.69 -9.55
C ARG A 70 8.56 8.63 -8.40
N GLY A 71 9.45 9.57 -8.08
CA GLY A 71 9.19 10.63 -7.09
C GLY A 71 7.95 11.46 -7.45
N ARG A 72 7.79 11.87 -8.72
CA ARG A 72 6.57 12.58 -9.18
C ARG A 72 5.30 11.76 -8.97
N LEU A 73 5.32 10.45 -9.20
CA LEU A 73 4.16 9.58 -8.94
C LEU A 73 3.81 9.53 -7.45
N LEU A 74 4.81 9.43 -6.57
CA LEU A 74 4.61 9.48 -5.12
C LEU A 74 4.05 10.82 -4.66
N ARG A 75 4.53 11.92 -5.24
CA ARG A 75 4.02 13.26 -4.94
C ARG A 75 2.56 13.42 -5.35
N ASN A 76 2.21 13.02 -6.58
CA ASN A 76 0.84 13.02 -7.06
C ASN A 76 -0.09 12.17 -6.18
N LEU A 77 0.41 11.05 -5.64
CA LEU A 77 -0.35 10.24 -4.70
C LEU A 77 -0.61 11.00 -3.38
N GLY A 78 0.40 11.69 -2.85
CA GLY A 78 0.26 12.56 -1.68
C GLY A 78 -0.79 13.65 -1.90
N ASP A 79 -0.77 14.32 -3.05
CA ASP A 79 -1.73 15.36 -3.41
C ASP A 79 -3.16 14.80 -3.47
N LEU A 80 -3.35 13.63 -4.11
CA LEU A 80 -4.64 12.94 -4.14
C LEU A 80 -5.15 12.52 -2.74
N ILE A 81 -4.24 12.19 -1.82
CA ILE A 81 -4.62 11.89 -0.44
C ILE A 81 -5.08 13.16 0.26
N GLY A 82 -4.36 14.28 0.06
CA GLY A 82 -4.72 15.59 0.59
C GLY A 82 -6.10 16.04 0.12
N ASP A 83 -6.36 15.99 -1.20
CA ASP A 83 -7.64 16.37 -1.82
C ASP A 83 -8.84 15.60 -1.25
N HIS A 84 -8.60 14.40 -0.74
CA HIS A 84 -9.63 13.52 -0.23
C HIS A 84 -9.59 13.32 1.29
N ALA A 85 -8.68 13.98 2.00
CA ALA A 85 -8.36 13.75 3.41
C ALA A 85 -9.61 13.76 4.32
N GLU A 86 -10.53 14.70 4.14
CA GLU A 86 -11.77 14.80 4.92
C GLU A 86 -12.66 13.56 4.76
N ARG A 87 -12.80 13.06 3.51
CA ARG A 87 -13.58 11.86 3.21
C ARG A 87 -12.92 10.60 3.76
N LEU A 88 -11.59 10.54 3.70
CA LEU A 88 -10.79 9.47 4.27
C LEU A 88 -10.95 9.43 5.80
N ALA A 89 -10.82 10.58 6.46
CA ALA A 89 -10.95 10.71 7.91
C ALA A 89 -12.31 10.22 8.43
N ARG A 90 -13.42 10.61 7.77
CA ARG A 90 -14.76 10.13 8.14
C ARG A 90 -14.92 8.63 7.98
N THR A 91 -14.40 8.08 6.89
CA THR A 91 -14.44 6.64 6.63
C THR A 91 -13.65 5.87 7.70
N GLU A 92 -12.45 6.36 8.03
CA GLU A 92 -11.55 5.75 9.01
C GLU A 92 -12.12 5.81 10.43
N THR A 93 -12.80 6.91 10.77
CA THR A 93 -13.53 7.05 12.05
C THR A 93 -14.64 6.00 12.19
N LEU A 94 -15.38 5.72 11.12
CA LEU A 94 -16.45 4.71 11.15
C LEU A 94 -15.92 3.28 11.33
N ASP A 95 -14.74 2.99 10.78
CA ASP A 95 -14.12 1.66 10.87
C ASP A 95 -13.42 1.44 12.22
N ASN A 96 -12.78 2.48 12.75
CA ASN A 96 -11.90 2.35 13.92
C ASN A 96 -12.49 2.88 15.22
N GLY A 97 -13.55 3.69 15.15
CA GLY A 97 -14.13 4.38 16.32
C GLY A 97 -13.29 5.56 16.85
N LYS A 98 -12.18 5.92 16.19
CA LYS A 98 -11.33 7.04 16.61
C LYS A 98 -11.99 8.39 16.31
N LEU A 99 -11.84 9.34 17.24
CA LEU A 99 -12.41 10.69 17.12
C LEU A 99 -12.05 11.34 15.78
N LEU A 100 -13.07 11.88 15.10
CA LEU A 100 -12.90 12.53 13.79
C LEU A 100 -11.88 13.65 13.81
N ARG A 101 -11.79 14.41 14.92
CA ARG A 101 -10.78 15.47 15.11
C ARG A 101 -9.35 14.93 14.97
N GLU A 102 -9.07 13.79 15.58
CA GLU A 102 -7.75 13.17 15.54
C GLU A 102 -7.47 12.56 14.17
N MET A 103 -8.47 11.95 13.53
CA MET A 103 -8.33 11.42 12.17
C MET A 103 -8.07 12.53 11.15
N ARG A 104 -8.75 13.67 11.24
CA ARG A 104 -8.47 14.83 10.39
C ARG A 104 -7.03 15.29 10.51
N ALA A 105 -6.51 15.45 11.73
CA ALA A 105 -5.13 15.88 11.93
C ALA A 105 -4.12 14.89 11.34
N GLN A 106 -4.36 13.58 11.52
CA GLN A 106 -3.47 12.54 10.99
C GLN A 106 -3.51 12.46 9.45
N LEU A 107 -4.70 12.54 8.85
CA LEU A 107 -4.87 12.49 7.40
C LEU A 107 -4.35 13.77 6.72
N ALA A 108 -4.46 14.92 7.38
CA ALA A 108 -3.92 16.18 6.88
C ALA A 108 -2.37 16.18 6.84
N GLY A 109 -1.71 15.50 7.79
CA GLY A 109 -0.25 15.35 7.80
C GLY A 109 0.28 14.24 6.88
N LEU A 110 -0.58 13.36 6.37
CA LEU A 110 -0.16 12.21 5.56
C LEU A 110 0.52 12.60 4.22
N PRO A 111 0.03 13.61 3.46
CA PRO A 111 0.68 14.03 2.22
C PRO A 111 2.16 14.39 2.38
N GLU A 112 2.53 15.03 3.49
CA GLU A 112 3.91 15.43 3.77
C GLU A 112 4.86 14.23 3.86
N TYR A 113 4.41 13.11 4.39
CA TYR A 113 5.20 11.88 4.36
C TYR A 113 5.45 11.43 2.92
N PHE A 114 4.43 11.42 2.07
CA PHE A 114 4.60 11.06 0.65
C PHE A 114 5.52 12.04 -0.09
N HIS A 115 5.42 13.34 0.21
CA HIS A 115 6.30 14.37 -0.36
C HIS A 115 7.75 14.19 0.09
N TYR A 116 7.99 13.85 1.36
CA TYR A 116 9.31 13.54 1.87
C TYR A 116 9.96 12.36 1.12
N TYR A 117 9.24 11.24 0.97
CA TYR A 117 9.77 10.08 0.23
C TYR A 117 9.88 10.34 -1.28
N ALA A 118 8.98 11.14 -1.86
CA ALA A 118 9.08 11.60 -3.23
C ALA A 118 10.38 12.39 -3.47
N GLY A 119 10.73 13.29 -2.54
CA GLY A 119 11.95 14.08 -2.59
C GLY A 119 13.23 13.31 -2.21
N LEU A 120 13.10 12.06 -1.76
CA LEU A 120 14.23 11.17 -1.47
C LEU A 120 14.47 10.15 -2.61
N ALA A 121 13.50 9.97 -3.51
CA ALA A 121 13.54 8.94 -4.54
C ALA A 121 14.76 9.06 -5.47
N ASP A 122 15.19 10.28 -5.80
CA ASP A 122 16.34 10.57 -6.66
C ASP A 122 17.67 10.74 -5.91
N LYS A 123 17.65 10.72 -4.58
CA LYS A 123 18.84 10.89 -3.72
C LYS A 123 19.47 9.56 -3.30
N ILE A 124 19.02 8.45 -3.87
CA ILE A 124 19.58 7.12 -3.64
C ILE A 124 20.81 6.95 -4.52
N GLN A 125 21.94 7.36 -3.97
CA GLN A 125 23.24 7.32 -4.63
C GLN A 125 24.12 6.17 -4.11
N GLY A 126 25.00 5.71 -5.00
CA GLY A 126 26.14 4.88 -4.62
C GLY A 126 27.31 5.76 -4.16
N GLU A 127 28.38 5.11 -3.75
CA GLU A 127 29.61 5.76 -3.31
C GLU A 127 30.80 5.17 -4.07
N VAL A 128 31.77 6.02 -4.44
CA VAL A 128 33.07 5.60 -4.95
C VAL A 128 34.03 5.52 -3.77
N ILE A 129 34.60 4.34 -3.55
CA ILE A 129 35.43 4.06 -2.38
C ILE A 129 36.90 4.11 -2.79
N PRO A 130 37.75 4.93 -2.16
CA PRO A 130 39.18 4.95 -2.46
C PRO A 130 39.80 3.56 -2.20
N GLY A 131 40.36 2.96 -3.25
CA GLY A 131 41.08 1.69 -3.17
C GLY A 131 42.58 1.88 -2.90
N ALA A 132 43.23 0.83 -2.41
CA ALA A 132 44.69 0.81 -2.23
C ALA A 132 45.47 0.87 -3.55
N SER A 133 44.88 0.35 -4.64
CA SER A 133 45.43 0.47 -5.99
C SER A 133 44.71 1.57 -6.76
N ARG A 134 45.48 2.41 -7.47
CA ARG A 134 44.97 3.42 -8.40
C ARG A 134 44.46 2.84 -9.72
N GLU A 135 44.77 1.59 -10.01
CA GLU A 135 44.35 0.89 -11.23
C GLU A 135 42.94 0.27 -11.09
N LEU A 136 42.38 0.26 -9.88
CA LEU A 136 41.08 -0.35 -9.58
C LEU A 136 40.04 0.71 -9.19
N LEU A 137 38.91 0.74 -9.92
CA LEU A 137 37.76 1.56 -9.58
C LEU A 137 36.79 0.77 -8.68
N ASN A 138 36.69 1.17 -7.41
CA ASN A 138 35.73 0.60 -6.48
C ASN A 138 34.52 1.51 -6.31
N TYR A 139 33.32 0.97 -6.50
CA TYR A 139 32.07 1.70 -6.30
C TYR A 139 30.97 0.78 -5.76
N THR A 140 29.97 1.37 -5.12
CA THR A 140 28.79 0.68 -4.62
C THR A 140 27.56 1.04 -5.45
N LEU A 141 26.70 0.06 -5.70
CA LEU A 141 25.40 0.26 -6.33
C LEU A 141 24.28 -0.03 -5.33
N ARG A 142 23.19 0.73 -5.44
CA ARG A 142 21.96 0.54 -4.66
C ARG A 142 20.86 0.06 -5.58
N GLU A 143 20.52 -1.22 -5.47
CA GLU A 143 19.51 -1.88 -6.27
C GLU A 143 18.23 -2.13 -5.46
N PRO A 144 17.07 -2.21 -6.14
CA PRO A 144 15.84 -2.61 -5.48
C PRO A 144 15.88 -4.04 -4.97
N VAL A 145 15.36 -4.24 -3.75
CA VAL A 145 15.26 -5.57 -3.13
C VAL A 145 14.27 -6.48 -3.87
N GLY A 146 13.28 -5.91 -4.56
CA GLY A 146 12.27 -6.64 -5.33
C GLY A 146 10.86 -6.48 -4.76
N VAL A 147 10.08 -7.57 -4.78
CA VAL A 147 8.69 -7.60 -4.27
C VAL A 147 8.71 -7.64 -2.74
N VAL A 148 7.94 -6.76 -2.10
CA VAL A 148 7.89 -6.63 -0.63
C VAL A 148 6.46 -6.83 -0.12
N GLY A 149 6.31 -7.67 0.89
CA GLY A 149 5.08 -7.77 1.68
C GLY A 149 5.16 -6.96 2.98
N ALA A 150 4.45 -5.83 3.08
CA ALA A 150 4.13 -5.21 4.37
C ALA A 150 2.78 -5.67 4.99
N ILE A 151 2.83 -6.17 6.22
CA ILE A 151 1.64 -6.46 7.05
C ILE A 151 1.46 -5.32 8.03
N THR A 152 0.26 -4.72 8.05
CA THR A 152 -0.08 -3.62 8.96
C THR A 152 -1.00 -4.13 10.07
N PRO A 153 -0.79 -3.71 11.33
CA PRO A 153 -1.69 -4.07 12.43
C PRO A 153 -3.07 -3.42 12.26
N GLY A 154 -4.09 -3.99 12.90
CA GLY A 154 -5.48 -3.48 12.87
C GLY A 154 -5.73 -2.21 13.69
N THR A 155 -4.72 -1.66 14.36
CA THR A 155 -4.77 -0.36 15.08
C THR A 155 -4.55 0.79 14.07
N PRO A 156 -4.98 2.04 14.32
CA PRO A 156 -5.16 3.07 13.29
C PRO A 156 -3.81 3.55 12.75
N ARG A 157 -3.28 2.80 11.80
CA ARG A 157 -2.09 3.11 11.00
C ARG A 157 -2.38 2.93 9.51
N CYS A 158 -3.64 3.05 9.07
CA CYS A 158 -3.91 3.16 7.63
C CYS A 158 -3.20 4.37 7.02
N CYS A 159 -2.90 5.36 7.87
CA CYS A 159 -2.43 6.69 7.48
C CYS A 159 -1.12 7.07 8.16
N SER A 160 -0.40 6.12 8.75
CA SER A 160 0.94 6.34 9.28
C SER A 160 1.85 5.25 8.71
N PRO A 161 2.93 5.59 8.01
CA PRO A 161 3.88 4.56 7.61
C PRO A 161 4.37 3.78 8.84
N PRO A 162 4.52 2.45 8.75
CA PRO A 162 4.99 1.66 9.88
C PRO A 162 6.40 2.12 10.29
N PRO A 163 6.76 2.08 11.59
CA PRO A 163 8.11 2.39 12.06
C PRO A 163 9.19 1.44 11.49
N SER A 164 8.78 0.31 10.92
CA SER A 164 9.63 -0.62 10.16
C SER A 164 9.84 -0.23 8.69
N TRP A 165 9.40 0.96 8.25
CA TRP A 165 9.76 1.49 6.93
C TRP A 165 11.28 1.63 6.84
N PRO A 166 11.95 0.84 5.98
CA PRO A 166 13.37 1.05 5.74
C PRO A 166 13.58 2.44 5.13
N ARG A 167 14.66 3.11 5.54
CA ARG A 167 15.24 4.23 4.79
C ARG A 167 15.51 3.79 3.33
N PRO A 168 15.75 4.76 2.42
CA PRO A 168 14.86 5.16 1.33
C PRO A 168 14.36 4.00 0.46
N TRP A 169 13.13 4.13 -0.06
CA TRP A 169 12.52 3.29 -1.09
C TRP A 169 13.50 2.90 -2.20
N PRO A 170 14.05 1.67 -2.21
CA PRO A 170 14.99 1.30 -3.25
C PRO A 170 14.17 0.94 -4.48
N ARG A 171 14.19 1.86 -5.45
CA ARG A 171 13.99 1.64 -6.89
C ARG A 171 12.95 0.58 -7.30
N GLY A 172 11.67 0.75 -6.98
CA GLY A 172 10.62 0.00 -7.68
C GLY A 172 9.95 -1.11 -6.89
N THR A 173 10.10 -1.12 -5.58
CA THR A 173 9.24 -1.89 -4.69
C THR A 173 7.76 -1.51 -4.90
N ARG A 174 6.93 -2.49 -5.28
CA ARG A 174 5.46 -2.33 -5.27
C ARG A 174 4.92 -2.68 -3.90
N TRP A 175 3.96 -1.87 -3.47
CA TRP A 175 3.45 -1.86 -2.11
C TRP A 175 2.32 -2.89 -1.93
N TRP A 176 2.37 -3.65 -0.85
CA TRP A 176 1.32 -4.53 -0.36
C TRP A 176 1.08 -4.16 1.11
N SER A 177 -0.17 -3.90 1.49
CA SER A 177 -0.55 -3.69 2.90
C SER A 177 -1.70 -4.63 3.25
N SER A 178 -1.47 -5.47 4.26
CA SER A 178 -2.47 -6.39 4.79
C SER A 178 -2.88 -5.96 6.21
N PRO A 179 -4.10 -5.46 6.45
CA PRO A 179 -4.64 -5.33 7.80
C PRO A 179 -5.04 -6.71 8.33
N ARG A 180 -4.55 -7.05 9.53
CA ARG A 180 -5.13 -8.13 10.34
C ARG A 180 -6.51 -7.63 10.78
N SER A 181 -7.58 -8.34 10.42
CA SER A 181 -8.97 -8.23 10.90
C SER A 181 -9.91 -7.10 10.43
N THR A 182 -9.51 -6.06 9.70
CA THR A 182 -10.46 -5.06 9.16
C THR A 182 -9.95 -4.40 7.87
N PRO A 183 -10.51 -4.68 6.67
CA PRO A 183 -9.99 -4.16 5.41
C PRO A 183 -10.60 -2.79 5.11
N ARG A 184 -9.78 -1.78 4.77
CA ARG A 184 -10.19 -0.36 4.64
C ARG A 184 -10.25 0.13 3.17
N PRO A 185 -11.32 -0.17 2.42
CA PRO A 185 -11.40 0.02 0.97
C PRO A 185 -11.90 1.40 0.53
N ARG A 186 -12.67 2.11 1.36
CA ARG A 186 -13.20 3.44 0.97
C ARG A 186 -12.13 4.53 0.96
N CYS A 187 -10.96 4.31 1.57
CA CYS A 187 -9.81 5.19 1.40
C CYS A 187 -9.35 5.29 -0.07
N TRP A 188 -9.62 4.26 -0.88
CA TRP A 188 -9.10 4.16 -2.24
C TRP A 188 -10.13 4.47 -3.33
N ARG A 189 -11.41 4.69 -3.00
CA ARG A 189 -12.41 5.13 -4.01
C ARG A 189 -12.14 6.54 -4.56
N SER A 190 -11.29 7.34 -3.89
CA SER A 190 -10.74 8.60 -4.41
C SER A 190 -9.80 8.40 -5.61
N HIS A 191 -9.29 7.19 -5.87
CA HIS A 191 -8.57 6.90 -7.11
C HIS A 191 -9.46 6.95 -8.37
N ARG A 192 -10.77 7.20 -8.25
CA ARG A 192 -11.64 7.38 -9.42
C ARG A 192 -11.28 8.62 -10.26
N SER A 193 -10.69 9.65 -9.65
CA SER A 193 -10.29 10.91 -10.32
C SER A 193 -8.95 10.81 -11.06
N SER A 194 -8.04 9.89 -10.68
CA SER A 194 -6.73 9.74 -11.31
C SER A 194 -6.76 9.06 -12.69
N ARG A 195 -7.90 8.44 -13.06
CA ARG A 195 -8.09 7.83 -14.40
C ARG A 195 -8.05 8.84 -15.55
N ARG A 196 -8.24 10.15 -15.30
CA ARG A 196 -8.18 11.19 -16.36
C ARG A 196 -6.76 11.66 -16.71
N ARG A 197 -5.72 11.32 -15.93
CA ARG A 197 -4.34 11.80 -16.18
C ARG A 197 -3.28 10.69 -16.06
N GLY A 198 -3.41 9.65 -16.88
CA GLY A 198 -2.26 8.90 -17.41
C GLY A 198 -1.61 7.79 -16.56
N SER A 199 -2.04 7.51 -15.33
CA SER A 199 -1.52 6.38 -14.54
C SER A 199 -2.34 5.11 -14.80
N ARG A 200 -1.83 4.17 -15.62
CA ARG A 200 -2.44 2.85 -15.85
C ARG A 200 -1.61 1.74 -15.21
N ARG A 201 -2.28 1.02 -14.30
CA ARG A 201 -2.10 -0.38 -13.83
C ARG A 201 -0.99 -0.71 -12.80
N GLY A 202 -1.41 -1.49 -11.79
CA GLY A 202 -0.56 -2.38 -11.00
C GLY A 202 -0.47 -2.11 -9.49
N TRP A 203 -1.60 -1.88 -8.81
CA TRP A 203 -1.59 -2.06 -7.36
C TRP A 203 -2.36 -3.34 -7.02
N SER A 204 -1.89 -4.04 -5.98
CA SER A 204 -2.52 -5.25 -5.48
C SER A 204 -2.61 -5.21 -3.94
N MET A 205 -3.78 -5.42 -3.34
CA MET A 205 -4.14 -5.36 -1.92
C MET A 205 -4.98 -6.59 -1.52
N TRP A 206 -4.65 -7.18 -0.37
CA TRP A 206 -5.19 -8.45 0.15
C TRP A 206 -5.44 -8.36 1.66
N SER A 207 -6.30 -9.24 2.21
CA SER A 207 -6.58 -9.34 3.66
C SER A 207 -6.46 -10.80 4.12
N PRO A 208 -5.76 -11.13 5.22
CA PRO A 208 -5.56 -12.51 5.63
C PRO A 208 -6.81 -13.13 6.25
N GLY A 209 -7.16 -14.34 5.79
CA GLY A 209 -7.89 -15.31 6.60
C GLY A 209 -6.96 -16.02 7.60
N THR A 210 -7.39 -16.15 8.85
CA THR A 210 -6.65 -16.87 9.92
C THR A 210 -6.51 -18.36 9.60
N ALA A 211 -5.34 -18.79 9.11
CA ALA A 211 -4.91 -20.18 9.12
C ALA A 211 -3.96 -20.41 10.31
N ARG A 212 -4.50 -20.90 11.43
CA ARG A 212 -3.67 -21.47 12.51
C ARG A 212 -3.07 -22.78 12.00
N ARG A 213 -1.78 -22.80 11.62
CA ARG A 213 -1.02 -24.05 11.54
C ARG A 213 -0.84 -24.58 12.96
N ARG A 214 -1.49 -25.72 13.28
CA ARG A 214 -1.08 -26.56 14.41
C ARG A 214 0.33 -27.08 14.09
N ALA A 215 1.29 -26.76 14.94
CA ALA A 215 2.60 -27.39 14.92
C ALA A 215 2.43 -28.85 15.36
N GLY A 216 2.65 -29.79 14.43
CA GLY A 216 2.84 -31.21 14.73
C GLY A 216 4.33 -31.49 14.87
N ARG A 217 4.69 -32.16 15.97
CA ARG A 217 5.95 -32.89 16.14
C ARG A 217 6.05 -34.04 15.14
#